data_AF-A0A2N0KYA2-F1
#
_entry.id   AF-A0A2N0KYA2-F1
#
_cell.length_a   1.000
_cell.length_b   1.000
_cell.length_c   1.000
_cell.angle_alpha   90.00
_cell.angle_beta   90.00
_cell.angle_gamma   90.00
#
_symmetry.space_group_name_H-M   'P 1'
#
loop_
_entity.id
_entity.type
_entity.pdbx_description
1 polymer ?
#
loop_
_entity_poly.entity_id
_entity_poly.type
_entity_poly.pdbx_seq_one_letter_code
_entity_poly.pdbx_strand_id
1 'polypeptide(L)'
;MPASQWQLNDEGRRRYRPPARRLKQYLPASLYSSAEPKAVDTAMLLGKNLGVTPNRLPNLEEHPHDSEPFLTNLQQFHEAIDRFFANPGKLTYGTESAGQGVERFDAVAESAIDGSDVRKS
;
A
#
# COMPACT_ATOMS: atom_id res chain seq x y z
N MET A 1 -17.98 4.97 3.42
CA MET A 1 -16.79 5.40 2.65
C MET A 1 -15.92 4.20 2.42
N PRO A 2 -15.53 3.89 1.17
CA PRO A 2 -14.67 2.75 0.86
C PRO A 2 -13.29 2.87 1.53
N ALA A 3 -12.62 1.74 1.72
CA ALA A 3 -11.33 1.69 2.43
C ALA A 3 -10.22 2.45 1.68
N SER A 4 -10.33 2.52 0.36
CA SER A 4 -9.48 3.30 -0.55
C SER A 4 -9.49 4.80 -0.28
N GLN A 5 -10.55 5.32 0.39
CA GLN A 5 -10.72 6.75 0.68
C GLN A 5 -10.46 7.11 2.15
N TRP A 6 -10.13 6.13 3.00
CA TRP A 6 -9.88 6.40 4.42
C TRP A 6 -8.63 7.26 4.61
N GLN A 7 -8.74 8.23 5.51
CA GLN A 7 -7.62 9.06 6.00
C GLN A 7 -6.99 8.43 7.24
N LEU A 8 -5.79 8.87 7.59
CA LEU A 8 -5.22 8.51 8.89
C LEU A 8 -6.03 9.17 10.02
N ASN A 9 -6.45 8.33 10.97
CA ASN A 9 -6.92 8.80 12.27
C ASN A 9 -5.75 9.22 13.18
N ASP A 10 -6.06 9.78 14.36
CA ASP A 10 -5.06 10.27 15.30
C ASP A 10 -4.09 9.18 15.78
N GLU A 11 -4.59 7.95 15.92
CA GLU A 11 -3.76 6.78 16.24
C GLU A 11 -2.71 6.53 15.16
N GLY A 12 -3.12 6.51 13.89
CA GLY A 12 -2.22 6.36 12.75
C GLY A 12 -1.18 7.49 12.68
N ARG A 13 -1.62 8.74 12.91
CA ARG A 13 -0.73 9.91 13.01
C ARG A 13 0.21 9.87 14.22
N ARG A 14 -0.10 9.11 15.27
CA ARG A 14 0.84 8.89 16.38
C ARG A 14 1.84 7.78 16.06
N ARG A 15 1.39 6.71 15.40
CA ARG A 15 2.18 5.50 15.13
C ARG A 15 3.24 5.65 14.04
N TYR A 16 3.24 6.71 13.22
CA TYR A 16 4.29 6.88 12.20
C TYR A 16 5.69 7.17 12.79
N ARG A 17 5.79 7.73 14.01
CA ARG A 17 7.06 8.25 14.55
C ARG A 17 8.11 7.15 14.78
N PRO A 18 7.81 6.00 15.42
CA PRO A 18 8.81 4.96 15.62
C PRO A 18 9.37 4.38 14.30
N PRO A 19 8.54 4.05 13.29
CA PRO A 19 9.03 3.68 11.95
C PRO A 19 9.92 4.74 11.31
N ALA A 20 9.54 6.03 11.34
CA ALA A 20 10.32 7.11 10.74
C ALA A 20 11.76 7.17 11.28
N ARG A 21 11.91 7.06 12.61
CA ARG A 21 13.22 7.03 13.26
C ARG A 21 14.06 5.82 12.86
N ARG A 22 13.42 4.64 12.76
CA ARG A 22 14.10 3.41 12.34
C ARG A 22 14.51 3.47 10.87
N LEU A 23 13.70 4.07 10.01
CA LEU A 23 13.98 4.18 8.58
C LEU A 23 15.13 5.14 8.28
N LYS A 24 15.34 6.16 9.12
CA LYS A 24 16.39 7.16 8.93
C LYS A 24 17.80 6.56 8.80
N GLN A 25 18.08 5.43 9.47
CA GLN A 25 19.39 4.78 9.41
C GLN A 25 19.73 4.25 8.01
N TYR A 26 18.72 3.98 7.17
CA TYR A 26 18.92 3.46 5.82
C TYR A 26 19.10 4.57 4.78
N LEU A 27 19.02 5.85 5.18
CA LEU A 27 19.17 7.01 4.30
C LEU A 27 18.44 6.85 2.95
N PRO A 28 17.11 6.60 2.97
CA PRO A 28 16.39 6.31 1.74
C PRO A 28 16.49 7.46 0.75
N ALA A 29 16.87 7.17 -0.48
CA ALA A 29 16.98 8.18 -1.55
C ALA A 29 15.63 8.53 -2.18
N SER A 30 14.61 7.70 -1.99
CA SER A 30 13.29 7.87 -2.57
C SER A 30 12.22 7.24 -1.69
N LEU A 31 11.02 7.81 -1.73
CA LEU A 31 9.84 7.29 -1.06
C LEU A 31 8.68 7.30 -2.07
N TYR A 32 7.95 6.20 -2.14
CA TYR A 32 6.81 6.04 -3.05
C TYR A 32 5.54 5.70 -2.25
N SER A 33 4.39 6.11 -2.77
CA SER A 33 3.09 5.89 -2.15
C SER A 33 2.02 5.73 -3.20
N SER A 34 0.97 4.96 -2.92
CA SER A 34 -0.24 4.93 -3.74
C SER A 34 -0.98 6.27 -3.67
N ALA A 35 -2.06 6.40 -4.45
CA ALA A 35 -2.90 7.60 -4.41
C ALA A 35 -3.87 7.65 -3.20
N GLU A 36 -3.92 6.60 -2.38
CA GLU A 36 -4.89 6.51 -1.28
C GLU A 36 -4.57 7.51 -0.15
N PRO A 37 -5.57 8.22 0.42
CA PRO A 37 -5.32 9.28 1.39
C PRO A 37 -4.50 8.83 2.61
N LYS A 38 -4.78 7.64 3.17
CA LYS A 38 -4.00 7.06 4.27
C LYS A 38 -2.53 6.81 3.91
N ALA A 39 -2.26 6.37 2.67
CA ALA A 39 -0.92 6.09 2.19
C ALA A 39 -0.16 7.40 1.97
N VAL A 40 -0.79 8.38 1.30
CA VAL A 40 -0.24 9.71 1.07
C VAL A 40 0.10 10.42 2.38
N ASP A 41 -0.83 10.42 3.35
CA ASP A 41 -0.60 11.01 4.66
C ASP A 41 0.60 10.37 5.38
N THR A 42 0.69 9.04 5.33
CA THR A 42 1.82 8.30 5.92
C THR A 42 3.14 8.67 5.24
N ALA A 43 3.16 8.68 3.92
CA ALA A 43 4.35 9.00 3.13
C ALA A 43 4.82 10.43 3.37
N MET A 44 3.90 11.41 3.45
CA MET A 44 4.24 12.80 3.78
C MET A 44 4.85 12.95 5.17
N LEU A 45 4.31 12.24 6.16
CA LEU A 45 4.84 12.24 7.53
C LEU A 45 6.24 11.60 7.60
N LEU A 46 6.46 10.50 6.87
CA LEU A 46 7.77 9.85 6.74
C LEU A 46 8.77 10.75 6.01
N GLY A 47 8.38 11.30 4.86
CA GLY A 47 9.20 12.17 4.02
C GLY A 47 9.72 13.39 4.78
N LYS A 48 8.87 14.04 5.58
CA LYS A 48 9.27 15.14 6.46
C LYS A 48 10.37 14.75 7.46
N ASN A 49 10.35 13.52 7.98
CA ASN A 49 11.35 13.04 8.94
C ASN A 49 12.65 12.60 8.26
N LEU A 50 12.54 12.07 7.05
CA LEU A 50 13.65 11.52 6.27
C LEU A 50 14.35 12.59 5.41
N GLY A 51 13.71 13.73 5.18
CA GLY A 51 14.21 14.77 4.26
C GLY A 51 13.99 14.40 2.79
N VAL A 52 12.98 13.58 2.50
CA VAL A 52 12.69 13.04 1.16
C VAL A 52 11.27 13.43 0.75
N THR A 53 11.11 14.03 -0.41
CA THR A 53 9.78 14.30 -0.98
C THR A 53 9.19 12.99 -1.52
N PRO A 54 8.01 12.54 -1.05
CA PRO A 54 7.40 11.33 -1.56
C PRO A 54 6.87 11.51 -2.98
N ASN A 55 6.97 10.46 -3.78
CA ASN A 55 6.39 10.38 -5.11
C ASN A 55 5.12 9.53 -5.08
N ARG A 56 4.10 9.92 -5.84
CA ARG A 56 2.96 9.05 -6.08
C ARG A 56 3.33 8.05 -7.16
N LEU A 57 3.00 6.80 -6.92
CA LEU A 57 3.22 5.70 -7.85
C LEU A 57 1.91 4.91 -7.96
N PRO A 58 1.13 5.14 -9.04
CA PRO A 58 -0.10 4.40 -9.29
C PRO A 58 0.18 2.89 -9.39
N ASN A 59 -0.82 2.07 -9.07
CA ASN A 59 -0.75 0.61 -8.96
C ASN A 59 -0.08 0.08 -7.68
N LEU A 60 0.26 0.95 -6.72
CA LEU A 60 0.59 0.56 -5.34
C LEU A 60 -0.65 0.46 -4.42
N GLU A 61 -1.85 0.65 -4.97
CA GLU A 61 -3.10 0.56 -4.20
C GLU A 61 -3.32 -0.85 -3.63
N GLU A 62 -4.07 -0.88 -2.53
CA GLU A 62 -4.53 -2.12 -1.90
C GLU A 62 -5.35 -2.96 -2.88
N HIS A 63 -5.45 -4.26 -2.61
CA HIS A 63 -6.35 -5.15 -3.33
C HIS A 63 -7.78 -4.53 -3.42
N PRO A 64 -8.31 -4.24 -4.62
CA PRO A 64 -9.61 -3.61 -4.75
C PRO A 64 -10.75 -4.57 -4.37
N HIS A 65 -11.41 -4.27 -3.27
CA HIS A 65 -12.54 -5.05 -2.76
C HIS A 65 -13.77 -4.16 -2.43
N ASP A 66 -13.83 -2.95 -3.00
CA ASP A 66 -14.94 -2.01 -2.77
C ASP A 66 -16.27 -2.50 -3.38
N SER A 67 -16.23 -3.48 -4.29
CA SER A 67 -17.42 -4.15 -4.84
C SER A 67 -18.01 -5.22 -3.93
N GLU A 68 -17.27 -5.67 -2.91
CA GLU A 68 -17.71 -6.71 -1.99
C GLU A 68 -18.67 -6.14 -0.94
N PRO A 69 -19.67 -6.91 -0.52
CA PRO A 69 -20.51 -6.50 0.60
C PRO A 69 -19.66 -6.35 1.86
N PHE A 70 -20.01 -5.37 2.68
CA PHE A 70 -19.37 -5.23 3.99
C PHE A 70 -19.69 -6.44 4.87
N LEU A 71 -18.68 -7.29 5.08
CA LEU A 71 -18.79 -8.48 5.92
C LEU A 71 -18.76 -8.08 7.40
N THR A 72 -19.95 -7.89 7.99
CA THR A 72 -20.10 -7.55 9.41
C THR A 72 -19.69 -8.69 10.34
N ASN A 73 -19.70 -9.93 9.83
CA ASN A 73 -19.24 -11.11 10.55
C ASN A 73 -17.74 -11.32 10.30
N LEU A 74 -16.95 -11.19 11.37
CA LEU A 74 -15.50 -11.35 11.33
C LEU A 74 -15.06 -12.75 10.84
N GLN A 75 -15.80 -13.80 11.19
CA GLN A 75 -15.52 -15.17 10.72
C GLN A 75 -15.67 -15.27 9.19
N GLN A 76 -16.75 -14.70 8.64
CA GLN A 76 -16.98 -14.70 7.20
C GLN A 76 -15.93 -13.89 6.46
N PHE A 77 -15.50 -12.77 7.04
CA PHE A 77 -14.39 -11.99 6.50
C PHE A 77 -13.11 -12.81 6.45
N HIS A 78 -12.72 -13.47 7.54
CA HIS A 78 -11.53 -14.33 7.55
C HIS A 78 -11.62 -15.46 6.54
N GLU A 79 -12.76 -16.15 6.42
CA GLU A 79 -12.96 -17.22 5.44
C GLU A 79 -12.84 -16.73 3.99
N ALA A 80 -13.31 -15.51 3.69
CA ALA A 80 -13.16 -14.91 2.38
C ALA A 80 -11.69 -14.60 2.07
N ILE A 81 -10.96 -14.04 3.03
CA ILE A 81 -9.52 -13.76 2.93
C ILE A 81 -8.70 -15.05 2.81
N ASP A 82 -9.01 -16.08 3.60
CA ASP A 82 -8.34 -17.38 3.53
C ASP A 82 -8.53 -18.02 2.15
N ARG A 83 -9.75 -17.95 1.60
CA ARG A 83 -10.04 -18.48 0.26
C ARG A 83 -9.27 -17.73 -0.83
N PHE A 84 -9.17 -16.40 -0.71
CA PHE A 84 -8.44 -15.53 -1.62
C PHE A 84 -6.96 -15.91 -1.69
N PHE A 85 -6.29 -16.06 -0.54
CA PHE A 85 -4.89 -16.46 -0.50
C PHE A 85 -4.67 -17.93 -0.87
N ALA A 86 -5.60 -18.84 -0.55
CA ALA A 86 -5.49 -20.25 -0.90
C ALA A 86 -5.68 -20.54 -2.40
N ASN A 87 -6.26 -19.61 -3.16
CA ASN A 87 -6.56 -19.78 -4.58
C ASN A 87 -6.03 -18.60 -5.41
N PRO A 88 -4.71 -18.35 -5.45
CA PRO A 88 -4.17 -17.10 -5.97
C PRO A 88 -4.49 -16.85 -7.45
N GLY A 89 -4.66 -17.90 -8.26
CA GLY A 89 -5.06 -17.77 -9.66
C GLY A 89 -6.55 -17.57 -9.91
N LYS A 90 -7.40 -17.53 -8.86
CA LYS A 90 -8.86 -17.42 -9.00
C LYS A 90 -9.36 -16.12 -8.39
N LEU A 91 -10.31 -15.49 -9.06
CA LEU A 91 -11.05 -14.36 -8.51
C LEU A 91 -12.10 -14.88 -7.52
N THR A 92 -11.79 -14.85 -6.22
CA THR A 92 -12.71 -15.34 -5.16
C THR A 92 -13.20 -14.25 -4.22
N TYR A 93 -12.61 -13.06 -4.27
CA TYR A 93 -12.95 -11.91 -3.45
C TYR A 93 -12.42 -10.65 -4.14
N GLY A 94 -13.21 -9.58 -4.22
CA GLY A 94 -12.82 -8.31 -4.83
C GLY A 94 -12.92 -8.33 -6.36
N THR A 95 -12.08 -7.54 -7.03
CA THR A 95 -12.09 -7.41 -8.50
C THR A 95 -10.83 -7.92 -9.19
N GLU A 96 -9.82 -8.36 -8.43
CA GLU A 96 -8.61 -9.01 -8.95
C GLU A 96 -8.32 -10.29 -8.15
N SER A 97 -7.66 -11.28 -8.76
CA SER A 97 -7.13 -12.42 -8.02
C SER A 97 -5.87 -12.04 -7.26
N ALA A 98 -5.45 -12.84 -6.26
CA ALA A 98 -4.20 -12.56 -5.55
C ALA A 98 -2.98 -12.59 -6.50
N GLY A 99 -3.01 -13.46 -7.52
CA GLY A 99 -1.99 -13.52 -8.56
C GLY A 99 -1.94 -12.25 -9.42
N GLN A 100 -3.11 -11.72 -9.82
CA GLN A 100 -3.17 -10.44 -10.54
C GLN A 100 -2.68 -9.26 -9.67
N GLY A 101 -3.00 -9.29 -8.37
CA GLY A 101 -2.48 -8.31 -7.42
C GLY A 101 -0.94 -8.34 -7.31
N VAL A 102 -0.34 -9.53 -7.27
CA VAL A 102 1.13 -9.71 -7.29
C VAL A 102 1.71 -9.18 -8.61
N GLU A 103 1.19 -9.60 -9.76
CA GLU A 103 1.66 -9.15 -11.07
C GLU A 103 1.62 -7.62 -11.21
N ARG A 104 0.52 -6.99 -10.77
CA ARG A 104 0.36 -5.53 -10.75
C ARG A 104 1.38 -4.85 -9.84
N PHE A 105 1.55 -5.37 -8.63
CA PHE A 105 2.43 -4.77 -7.62
C PHE A 105 3.90 -4.93 -7.97
N ASP A 106 4.30 -6.10 -8.47
CA ASP A 106 5.67 -6.39 -8.89
C ASP A 106 6.08 -5.50 -10.06
N ALA A 107 5.24 -5.40 -11.10
CA ALA A 107 5.53 -4.57 -12.27
C ALA A 107 5.78 -3.09 -11.89
N VAL A 108 5.01 -2.55 -10.95
CA VAL A 108 5.20 -1.18 -10.50
C VAL A 108 6.41 -1.03 -9.56
N ALA A 109 6.66 -2.00 -8.68
CA ALA A 109 7.81 -1.99 -7.78
C ALA A 109 9.13 -2.07 -8.56
N GLU A 110 9.22 -2.92 -9.58
CA GLU A 110 10.36 -3.01 -10.50
C GLU A 110 10.60 -1.68 -11.21
N SER A 111 9.55 -1.04 -11.75
CA SER A 111 9.67 0.28 -12.41
C SER A 111 10.25 1.37 -11.49
N ALA A 112 9.98 1.30 -10.18
CA ALA A 112 10.49 2.25 -9.20
C ALA A 112 11.99 2.06 -8.91
N ILE A 113 12.45 0.81 -8.98
CA ILE A 113 13.85 0.43 -8.81
C ILE A 113 14.65 0.86 -10.04
N ASP A 114 14.19 0.48 -11.24
CA ASP A 114 14.86 0.83 -12.50
C ASP A 114 14.94 2.35 -12.71
N GLY A 115 13.86 3.07 -12.43
CA GLY A 115 13.82 4.54 -12.50
C GLY A 115 14.65 5.25 -11.43
N SER A 116 15.13 4.53 -10.41
CA SER A 116 16.04 5.07 -9.39
C SER A 116 17.51 5.02 -9.80
N ASP A 117 17.89 4.06 -10.65
CA ASP A 117 19.25 3.96 -11.19
C ASP A 117 19.51 5.00 -12.29
N VAL A 118 18.51 5.30 -13.13
CA VAL A 118 18.63 6.32 -14.19
C VAL A 118 18.88 7.72 -13.62
N ARG A 119 18.38 8.04 -12.42
CA ARG A 119 18.56 9.35 -11.77
C ARG A 119 19.90 9.52 -11.04
N LYS A 120 20.74 8.48 -11.01
CA LYS A 120 22.07 8.48 -10.37
C LYS A 120 23.25 8.58 -11.36
N SER A 121 23.00 8.53 -12.67
CA SER A 121 23.99 8.81 -13.72
C SER A 121 23.89 10.25 -14.22
#